data_AF-A0A918WJF4-F1
#
_entry.id   AF-A0A918WJF4-F1
#
_cell.length_a   1.000
_cell.length_b   1.000
_cell.length_c   1.000
_cell.angle_alpha   90.00
_cell.angle_beta   90.00
_cell.angle_gamma   90.00
#
_symmetry.space_group_name_H-M   'P 1'
#
loop_
_entity.id
_entity.type
_entity.pdbx_description
1 polymer ?
#
loop_
_entity_poly.entity_id
_entity_poly.type
_entity_poly.pdbx_seq_one_letter_code
_entity_poly.pdbx_strand_id
1 'polypeptide(L)'
;MKSERRDFPVHYLATAPGESRPLLAKTEKAFGMIPNLERTMAEAPVLLEGYGQLWESFGKSSFSAIEQQVVMQAVNVRHACDY
;
A
#
# COMPACT_ATOMS: atom_id res chain seq x y z
N MET A 1 -1.22 -20.74 -18.15
CA MET A 1 0.05 -20.24 -17.61
C MET A 1 -0.17 -19.90 -16.14
N LYS A 2 0.07 -20.83 -15.22
CA LYS A 2 -0.02 -20.56 -13.78
C LYS A 2 1.30 -19.91 -13.39
N SER A 3 1.26 -18.60 -13.14
CA SER A 3 2.40 -17.81 -12.67
C SER A 3 3.02 -18.46 -11.44
N GLU A 4 4.34 -18.64 -11.43
CA GLU A 4 5.10 -19.00 -10.23
C GLU A 4 4.87 -17.91 -9.16
N ARG A 5 4.19 -18.24 -8.06
CA ARG A 5 4.07 -17.33 -6.93
C ARG A 5 5.43 -17.22 -6.25
N ARG A 6 6.09 -16.07 -6.41
CA ARG A 6 7.15 -15.65 -5.51
C ARG A 6 6.48 -15.22 -4.22
N ASP A 7 6.62 -16.02 -3.17
CA ASP A 7 6.09 -15.71 -1.85
C ASP A 7 7.01 -14.68 -1.19
N PHE A 8 6.58 -13.41 -1.19
CA PHE A 8 7.23 -12.35 -0.44
C PHE A 8 6.81 -12.41 1.03
N PRO A 9 7.70 -12.10 1.99
CA PRO A 9 7.34 -12.08 3.40
C PRO A 9 6.31 -10.98 3.70
N VAL A 10 5.34 -11.30 4.56
CA VAL A 10 4.37 -10.34 5.07
C VAL A 10 4.81 -9.89 6.46
N HIS A 11 5.18 -8.62 6.61
CA HIS A 11 5.69 -8.10 7.88
C HIS A 11 4.58 -7.55 8.78
N TYR A 12 4.90 -7.53 10.07
CA TYR A 12 4.16 -6.89 11.15
C TYR A 12 5.07 -5.85 11.80
N LEU A 13 4.56 -4.98 12.67
CA LEU A 13 5.39 -4.00 13.39
C LEU A 13 6.58 -4.65 14.12
N ALA A 14 6.41 -5.87 14.62
CA ALA A 14 7.46 -6.61 15.32
C ALA A 14 8.51 -7.24 14.38
N THR A 15 8.18 -7.45 13.10
CA THR A 15 9.03 -8.20 12.15
C THR A 15 9.50 -7.34 10.96
N ALA A 16 9.07 -6.08 10.86
CA ALA A 16 9.46 -5.19 9.78
C ALA A 16 10.95 -4.79 9.90
N PRO A 17 11.74 -4.92 8.83
CA PRO A 17 13.17 -4.60 8.86
C PRO A 17 13.42 -3.09 8.79
N GLY A 18 14.53 -2.65 9.41
CA GLY A 18 15.05 -1.28 9.30
C GLY A 18 13.99 -0.19 9.49
N GLU A 19 13.94 0.74 8.53
CA GLU A 19 13.03 1.89 8.53
C GLU A 19 11.58 1.55 8.18
N SER A 20 11.26 0.29 7.82
CA SER A 20 9.87 -0.08 7.50
C SER A 20 8.96 -0.05 8.72
N ARG A 21 9.47 -0.29 9.93
CA ARG A 21 8.65 -0.31 11.15
C ARG A 21 7.93 1.03 11.42
N PRO A 22 8.61 2.19 11.48
CA PRO A 22 7.92 3.47 11.66
C PRO A 22 6.98 3.82 10.48
N LEU A 23 7.31 3.41 9.25
CA LEU A 23 6.44 3.61 8.08
C LEU A 23 5.13 2.81 8.19
N LEU A 24 5.22 1.56 8.65
CA LEU A 24 4.03 0.74 8.93
C LEU A 24 3.19 1.32 10.08
N ALA A 25 3.82 1.86 11.12
CA ALA A 25 3.09 2.54 12.21
C ALA A 25 2.37 3.81 11.72
N LYS A 26 2.97 4.59 10.81
CA LYS A 26 2.30 5.72 10.14
C LYS A 26 1.07 5.24 9.37
N THR A 27 1.20 4.13 8.64
CA THR A 27 0.10 3.51 7.88
C THR A 27 -1.03 3.08 8.80
N GLU A 28 -0.74 2.35 9.88
CA GLU A 28 -1.75 1.91 10.85
C GLU A 28 -2.51 3.10 11.47
N LYS A 29 -1.80 4.17 11.81
CA LYS A 29 -2.42 5.40 12.34
C LYS A 29 -3.33 6.08 11.32
N ALA A 30 -3.00 6.04 10.03
CA ALA A 30 -3.78 6.69 8.98
C ALA A 30 -5.05 5.91 8.59
N PHE A 31 -4.98 4.57 8.57
CA PHE A 31 -6.07 3.71 8.08
C PHE A 31 -6.80 2.91 9.16
N GLY A 32 -6.28 2.87 10.39
CA GLY A 32 -6.76 1.98 11.46
C GLY A 32 -6.35 0.51 11.28
N MET A 33 -5.62 0.19 10.22
CA MET A 33 -5.03 -1.12 9.93
C MET A 33 -3.82 -0.97 9.01
N ILE A 34 -3.04 -2.03 8.86
CA ILE A 34 -1.98 -2.12 7.84
C ILE A 34 -2.43 -3.10 6.75
N PRO A 35 -2.68 -2.65 5.50
CA PRO A 35 -3.07 -3.55 4.42
C PRO A 35 -1.91 -4.49 4.01
N ASN A 36 -2.22 -5.67 3.45
CA ASN A 36 -1.17 -6.66 3.18
C ASN A 36 -0.17 -6.22 2.10
N LEU A 37 -0.56 -5.31 1.21
CA LEU A 37 0.35 -4.74 0.21
C LEU A 37 1.50 -4.02 0.89
N GLU A 38 1.22 -3.10 1.82
CA GLU A 38 2.20 -2.33 2.59
C GLU A 38 3.01 -3.24 3.53
N ARG A 39 2.38 -4.27 4.11
CA ARG A 39 3.09 -5.31 4.88
C ARG A 39 4.11 -6.07 4.05
N THR A 40 3.82 -6.29 2.77
CA THR A 40 4.74 -6.96 1.83
C THR A 40 5.83 -6.00 1.36
N MET A 41 5.46 -4.75 1.05
CA MET A 41 6.43 -3.70 0.68
C MET A 41 7.41 -3.37 1.81
N ALA A 42 7.07 -3.67 3.07
CA ALA A 42 7.94 -3.49 4.22
C ALA A 42 9.26 -4.28 4.13
N GLU A 43 9.37 -5.30 3.29
CA GLU A 43 10.66 -5.95 2.98
C GLU A 43 11.67 -4.94 2.37
N ALA A 44 11.20 -3.87 1.71
CA ALA A 44 11.99 -2.81 1.11
C ALA A 44 11.54 -1.41 1.60
N PRO A 45 12.18 -0.81 2.62
CA PRO A 45 11.73 0.44 3.24
C PRO A 45 11.51 1.60 2.25
N VAL A 46 12.40 1.76 1.26
CA VAL A 46 12.30 2.82 0.24
C VAL A 46 11.06 2.63 -0.65
N LEU A 47 10.68 1.39 -0.94
CA LEU A 47 9.45 1.09 -1.70
C LEU A 47 8.21 1.48 -0.89
N LEU A 48 8.15 1.06 0.37
CA LEU A 48 7.05 1.38 1.27
C LEU A 48 6.89 2.89 1.46
N GLU A 49 8.00 3.61 1.65
CA GLU A 49 8.00 5.07 1.77
C GLU A 49 7.46 5.74 0.49
N GLY A 50 8.01 5.37 -0.67
CA GLY A 50 7.59 5.94 -1.95
C GLY A 50 6.10 5.69 -2.23
N TYR A 51 5.61 4.50 -1.94
CA TYR A 51 4.19 4.17 -2.07
C TYR A 51 3.32 5.05 -1.15
N GLY A 52 3.71 5.21 0.11
CA GLY A 52 3.01 6.11 1.04
C GLY A 52 3.00 7.56 0.59
N GLN A 53 4.10 8.06 0.01
CA GLN A 53 4.18 9.42 -0.55
C GLN A 53 3.26 9.61 -1.76
N LEU A 54 3.14 8.60 -2.64
CA LEU A 54 2.21 8.63 -3.76
C LEU A 54 0.76 8.69 -3.28
N TRP A 55 0.40 7.89 -2.27
CA TRP A 55 -0.92 7.92 -1.65
C TRP A 55 -1.25 9.30 -1.08
N GLU A 56 -0.32 9.87 -0.31
CA GLU A 56 -0.48 11.20 0.29
C GLU A 56 -0.60 12.29 -0.79
N SER A 57 0.17 12.20 -1.87
CA SER A 57 0.13 13.16 -2.97
C SER A 57 -1.19 13.09 -3.73
N PHE A 58 -1.71 11.89 -4.00
CA PHE A 58 -3.00 11.71 -4.65
C PHE A 58 -4.16 12.22 -3.79
N GLY A 59 -4.10 12.01 -2.47
CA GLY A 59 -5.09 12.52 -1.52
C GLY A 59 -5.20 14.05 -1.48
N LYS A 60 -4.15 14.77 -1.93
CA LYS A 60 -4.10 16.24 -2.04
C LYS A 60 -4.59 16.78 -3.39
N SER A 61 -5.07 15.93 -4.29
CA SER A 61 -5.64 16.35 -5.57
C SER A 61 -6.92 17.19 -5.38
N SER A 62 -7.39 17.83 -6.46
CA SER A 62 -8.65 18.59 -6.46
C SER A 62 -9.91 17.72 -6.43
N PHE A 63 -9.77 16.39 -6.53
CA PHE A 63 -10.88 15.46 -6.43
C PHE A 63 -11.40 15.38 -4.99
N SER A 64 -12.72 15.31 -4.84
CA SER A 64 -13.34 14.94 -3.57
C SER A 64 -12.96 13.53 -3.15
N ALA A 65 -13.14 13.19 -1.87
CA ALA A 65 -12.85 11.85 -1.36
C ALA A 65 -13.58 10.73 -2.13
N ILE A 66 -14.81 10.97 -2.58
CA ILE A 66 -15.57 10.00 -3.38
C ILE A 66 -14.97 9.88 -4.79
N GLU A 67 -14.63 10.99 -5.45
CA GLU A 67 -14.03 10.97 -6.79
C GLU A 67 -12.66 10.28 -6.79
N GLN A 68 -11.85 10.48 -5.73
CA GLN A 68 -10.59 9.75 -5.55
C GLN A 68 -10.83 8.23 -5.55
N GLN A 69 -11.84 7.76 -4.82
CA GLN A 69 -12.21 6.34 -4.81
C GLN A 69 -12.72 5.86 -6.17
N VAL A 70 -13.54 6.65 -6.88
CA VAL A 70 -14.01 6.31 -8.23
C VAL A 70 -12.83 6.13 -9.19
N VAL A 71 -11.83 7.01 -9.15
CA VAL A 71 -10.62 6.90 -9.98
C VAL A 71 -9.89 5.59 -9.70
N MET A 72 -9.63 5.27 -8.42
CA MET A 72 -8.92 4.06 -8.03
C MET A 72 -9.67 2.78 -8.43
N GLN A 73 -10.99 2.74 -8.19
CA GLN A 73 -11.82 1.58 -8.54
C GLN A 73 -11.94 1.40 -10.06
N ALA A 74 -12.04 2.49 -10.82
CA ALA A 74 -12.05 2.42 -12.28
C ALA A 74 -10.76 1.78 -12.82
N VAL A 75 -9.60 2.11 -12.24
CA VAL A 75 -8.31 1.50 -12.60
C VAL A 75 -8.29 0.01 -12.22
N ASN A 76 -8.77 -0.37 -11.03
CA ASN A 76 -8.84 -1.77 -10.61
C ASN A 76 -9.71 -2.61 -11.56
N VAL A 77 -10.93 -2.15 -11.85
CA VAL A 77 -11.86 -2.83 -12.78
C VAL A 77 -11.25 -2.94 -14.17
N ARG A 78 -10.65 -1.85 -14.68
CA ARG A 78 -10.01 -1.84 -16.00
C ARG A 78 -8.88 -2.86 -16.12
N HIS A 79 -8.19 -3.17 -15.02
CA HIS A 79 -7.07 -4.12 -15.00
C HIS A 79 -7.42 -5.49 -14.42
N ALA A 80 -8.71 -5.76 -14.13
CA ALA A 80 -9.16 -6.98 -13.47
C ALA A 80 -8.35 -7.30 -12.20
N CYS A 81 -8.14 -6.27 -11.37
CA CYS A 81 -7.47 -6.41 -10.09
C CYS A 81 -8.47 -6.94 -9.05
N ASP A 82 -8.32 -8.22 -8.67
CA ASP A 82 -9.23 -8.93 -7.75
C ASP A 82 -8.78 -8.90 -6.28
N TYR A 83 -7.68 -8.18 -5.98
CA TYR A 83 -7.11 -8.10 -4.64
C TYR A 83 -8.10 -7.53 -3.61
#